data_AF-A0A518HXU9-F1
#
_entry.id   AF-A0A518HXU9-F1
#
_cell.length_a   1.000
_cell.length_b   1.000
_cell.length_c   1.000
_cell.angle_alpha   90.00
_cell.angle_beta   90.00
_cell.angle_gamma   90.00
#
_symmetry.space_group_name_H-M   'P 1'
#
loop_
_entity.id
_entity.type
_entity.pdbx_description
1 polymer ?
#
loop_
_entity_poly.entity_id
_entity_poly.type
_entity_poly.pdbx_seq_one_letter_code
_entity_poly.pdbx_strand_id
1 'polypeptide(L)'
;MNDETLPRSIARELNFENGSAIGISNRWENGQYCSILTRRGIVGCGIYDMVTPAEFNQAIAIAKGTPSDPLVEPEDLFDATIVDATPQAKALGVEIGMTGRQAVEKMLAG
;
A
#
# COMPACT_ATOMS: atom_id res chain seq x y z
N MET A 1 26.03 -12.63 6.56
CA MET A 1 25.90 -12.19 7.96
C MET A 1 24.94 -11.01 7.91
N ASN A 2 23.70 -11.16 8.40
CA ASN A 2 22.80 -10.03 8.50
C ASN A 2 23.29 -9.15 9.65
N ASP A 3 23.56 -7.90 9.37
CA ASP A 3 23.79 -6.90 10.40
C ASP A 3 22.41 -6.52 10.97
N GLU A 4 22.08 -7.09 12.13
CA GLU A 4 20.81 -6.84 12.84
C GLU A 4 20.66 -5.37 13.30
N THR A 5 21.69 -4.52 13.11
CA THR A 5 21.63 -3.09 13.42
C THR A 5 21.12 -2.24 12.26
N LEU A 6 21.05 -2.78 11.04
CA LEU A 6 20.59 -2.04 9.86
C LEU A 6 19.10 -2.25 9.60
N PRO A 7 18.39 -1.22 9.10
CA PRO A 7 17.03 -1.38 8.61
C PRO A 7 16.93 -2.44 7.51
N ARG A 8 15.82 -3.18 7.49
CA ARG A 8 15.52 -4.16 6.44
C ARG A 8 14.62 -3.51 5.40
N SER A 9 15.01 -3.60 4.13
CA SER A 9 14.20 -3.15 2.99
C SER A 9 14.10 -4.29 1.98
N ILE A 10 12.87 -4.57 1.55
CA ILE A 10 12.55 -5.57 0.54
C ILE A 10 11.62 -4.99 -0.52
N ALA A 11 11.86 -5.37 -1.77
CA ALA A 11 10.97 -5.12 -2.88
C ALA A 11 10.81 -6.42 -3.69
N ARG A 12 9.58 -6.73 -4.10
CA ARG A 12 9.27 -7.94 -4.87
C ARG A 12 8.14 -7.67 -5.85
N GLU A 13 8.14 -8.39 -6.97
CA GLU A 13 7.00 -8.37 -7.89
C GLU A 13 5.83 -9.16 -7.30
N LEU A 14 4.63 -8.63 -7.46
CA LEU A 14 3.36 -9.23 -7.07
C LEU A 14 2.45 -9.31 -8.29
N ASN A 15 1.78 -10.46 -8.46
CA ASN A 15 0.88 -10.73 -9.57
C ASN A 15 -0.58 -10.51 -9.18
N PHE A 16 -1.32 -9.87 -10.08
CA PHE A 16 -2.74 -9.53 -9.98
C PHE A 16 -3.46 -9.90 -11.28
N GLU A 17 -4.79 -9.87 -11.30
CA GLU A 17 -5.56 -10.19 -12.49
C GLU A 17 -5.36 -9.12 -13.58
N ASN A 18 -5.27 -7.84 -13.19
CA ASN A 18 -5.08 -6.72 -14.12
C ASN A 18 -3.60 -6.34 -14.36
N GLY A 19 -2.62 -7.12 -13.90
CA GLY A 19 -1.20 -6.90 -14.18
C GLY A 19 -0.26 -7.20 -13.01
N SER A 20 0.93 -6.59 -13.03
CA SER A 20 1.93 -6.72 -11.96
C SER A 20 2.11 -5.41 -11.19
N ALA A 21 2.48 -5.52 -9.92
CA ALA A 21 2.85 -4.40 -9.05
C ALA A 21 4.11 -4.73 -8.24
N ILE A 22 4.72 -3.72 -7.64
CA ILE A 22 5.88 -3.90 -6.75
C ILE A 22 5.42 -3.81 -5.30
N GLY A 23 5.52 -4.92 -4.58
CA GLY A 23 5.35 -4.95 -3.13
C GLY A 23 6.61 -4.47 -2.43
N ILE A 24 6.47 -3.55 -1.49
CA ILE A 24 7.56 -2.97 -0.70
C ILE A 24 7.27 -3.19 0.79
N SER A 25 8.27 -3.65 1.54
CA SER A 25 8.22 -3.67 3.01
C SER A 25 9.55 -3.20 3.58
N ASN A 26 9.45 -2.33 4.57
CA ASN A 26 10.58 -1.67 5.22
C ASN A 26 10.38 -1.77 6.72
N ARG A 27 11.44 -2.13 7.45
CA ARG A 27 11.43 -2.32 8.90
C ARG A 27 12.67 -1.69 9.52
N TRP A 28 12.50 -1.02 10.65
CA TRP A 28 13.55 -0.41 11.45
C TRP A 28 13.21 -0.53 12.94
N GLU A 29 14.08 -0.04 13.80
CA GLU A 29 13.81 -0.03 15.24
C GLU A 29 12.52 0.76 15.55
N ASN A 30 11.54 0.08 16.17
CA ASN A 30 10.24 0.65 16.53
C ASN A 30 9.37 1.11 15.36
N GLY A 31 9.60 0.64 14.13
CA GLY A 31 8.72 0.99 13.03
C GLY A 31 8.80 0.09 11.81
N GLN A 32 7.72 0.15 11.03
CA GLN A 32 7.56 -0.58 9.80
C GLN A 32 6.58 0.14 8.88
N TYR A 33 6.72 -0.11 7.59
CA TYR A 33 5.65 0.17 6.63
C TYR A 33 5.69 -0.85 5.49
N CYS A 34 4.53 -1.08 4.90
CA CYS A 34 4.41 -1.82 3.65
C CYS A 34 3.50 -1.10 2.67
N SER A 35 3.71 -1.35 1.39
CA SER A 35 2.91 -0.82 0.31
C SER A 35 2.97 -1.71 -0.93
N ILE A 36 2.00 -1.51 -1.83
CA ILE A 36 1.96 -2.07 -3.17
C ILE A 36 1.96 -0.89 -4.14
N LEU A 37 3.04 -0.76 -4.89
CA LEU A 37 3.25 0.27 -5.90
C LEU A 37 2.78 -0.25 -7.26
N THR A 38 1.76 0.40 -7.80
CA THR A 38 1.25 0.16 -9.16
C THR A 38 1.76 1.24 -10.12
N ARG A 39 1.49 1.08 -11.41
CA ARG A 39 1.78 2.13 -12.42
C ARG A 39 1.06 3.45 -12.13
N ARG A 40 -0.13 3.42 -11.51
CA ARG A 40 -1.01 4.60 -11.39
C ARG A 40 -1.09 5.16 -9.97
N GLY A 41 -0.58 4.46 -8.97
CA GLY A 41 -0.71 4.83 -7.57
C GLY A 41 -0.16 3.82 -6.58
N ILE A 42 -0.39 4.07 -5.30
CA ILE A 42 0.07 3.26 -4.18
C ILE A 42 -1.13 2.82 -3.33
N VAL A 43 -1.16 1.54 -2.96
CA VAL A 43 -1.95 1.03 -1.84
C VAL A 43 -0.99 0.84 -0.67
N GLY A 44 -1.15 1.59 0.42
CA GLY A 44 -0.19 1.65 1.51
C GLY A 44 -0.81 1.39 2.87
N CYS A 45 0.03 1.07 3.86
CA CYS A 45 -0.38 1.10 5.26
C CYS A 45 -0.58 2.55 5.76
N GLY A 46 -1.11 2.73 6.98
CA GLY A 46 -1.52 4.03 7.52
C GLY A 46 -0.44 5.09 7.81
N ILE A 47 0.80 4.94 7.33
CA ILE A 47 1.89 5.89 7.59
C ILE A 47 1.91 7.10 6.63
N TYR A 48 1.25 6.99 5.48
CA TYR A 48 1.26 8.07 4.48
C TYR A 48 0.38 9.24 4.91
N ASP A 49 0.89 10.46 4.75
CA ASP A 49 0.05 11.66 4.74
C ASP A 49 -0.85 11.64 3.50
N MET A 50 -2.11 12.03 3.65
CA MET A 50 -3.09 12.08 2.56
C MET A 50 -3.26 13.47 1.96
N VAL A 51 -2.83 14.51 2.68
CA VAL A 51 -2.94 15.90 2.21
C VAL A 51 -1.97 16.13 1.05
N THR A 52 -0.69 15.87 1.27
CA THR A 52 0.36 16.10 0.27
C THR A 52 0.09 15.36 -1.05
N PRO A 53 -0.12 14.03 -1.11
CA PRO A 53 -0.36 13.37 -2.39
C PRO A 53 -1.64 13.85 -3.08
N ALA A 54 -2.67 14.28 -2.33
CA ALA A 54 -3.86 14.84 -2.93
C ALA A 54 -3.59 16.18 -3.63
N GLU A 55 -2.76 17.06 -3.07
CA GLU A 55 -2.33 18.32 -3.69
C GLU A 55 -1.61 18.11 -5.02
N PHE A 56 -0.84 17.02 -5.13
CA PHE A 56 -0.11 16.64 -6.35
C PHE A 56 -0.89 15.69 -7.27
N ASN A 57 -2.19 15.50 -7.04
CA ASN A 57 -3.06 14.60 -7.80
C ASN A 57 -2.54 13.16 -7.92
N GLN A 58 -1.89 12.65 -6.87
CA GLN A 58 -1.39 11.28 -6.80
C GLN A 58 -2.49 10.35 -6.29
N ALA A 59 -2.58 9.13 -6.86
CA ALA A 59 -3.51 8.12 -6.40
C ALA A 59 -2.92 7.34 -5.21
N ILE A 60 -3.45 7.56 -4.01
CA ILE A 60 -3.08 6.81 -2.80
C ILE A 60 -4.35 6.23 -2.19
N ALA A 61 -4.29 4.97 -1.78
CA ALA A 61 -5.30 4.32 -0.96
C ALA A 61 -4.65 3.73 0.29
N ILE A 62 -5.31 3.88 1.44
CA ILE A 62 -4.75 3.53 2.75
C ILE A 62 -5.53 2.39 3.35
N ALA A 63 -4.83 1.30 3.67
CA ALA A 63 -5.30 0.26 4.56
C ALA A 63 -4.70 0.46 5.96
N LYS A 64 -5.43 0.04 7.00
CA LYS A 64 -4.99 0.24 8.39
C LYS A 64 -4.98 -1.07 9.17
N GLY A 65 -3.80 -1.44 9.67
CA GLY A 65 -3.65 -2.49 10.68
C GLY A 65 -3.92 -1.99 12.09
N THR A 66 -3.81 -2.89 13.05
CA THR A 66 -3.95 -2.59 14.48
C THR A 66 -2.66 -2.96 15.22
N PRO A 67 -2.45 -2.48 16.47
CA PRO A 67 -1.31 -2.93 17.25
C PRO A 67 -1.27 -4.45 17.48
N SER A 68 -2.42 -5.12 17.50
CA SER A 68 -2.54 -6.58 17.62
C SER A 68 -2.37 -7.33 16.30
N ASP A 69 -2.53 -6.63 15.17
CA ASP A 69 -2.45 -7.20 13.82
C ASP A 69 -1.91 -6.12 12.86
N PRO A 70 -0.59 -5.87 12.88
CA PRO A 70 0.02 -4.80 12.12
C PRO A 70 0.28 -5.24 10.67
N LEU A 71 0.24 -4.30 9.73
CA LEU A 71 0.58 -4.54 8.32
C LEU A 71 2.09 -4.44 8.16
N VAL A 72 2.75 -5.56 7.85
CA VAL A 72 4.21 -5.69 7.84
C VAL A 72 4.73 -6.04 6.44
N GLU A 73 4.11 -6.99 5.78
CA GLU A 73 4.42 -7.44 4.43
C GLU A 73 3.42 -6.84 3.43
N PRO A 74 3.79 -6.67 2.14
CA PRO A 74 2.87 -6.19 1.12
C PRO A 74 1.59 -7.03 1.02
N GLU A 75 1.71 -8.34 1.21
CA GLU A 75 0.60 -9.30 1.13
C GLU A 75 -0.43 -9.10 2.26
N ASP A 76 -0.04 -8.51 3.41
CA ASP A 76 -0.99 -8.16 4.48
C ASP A 76 -2.04 -7.14 4.00
N LEU A 77 -1.70 -6.36 2.96
CA LEU A 77 -2.64 -5.42 2.34
C LEU A 77 -3.73 -6.11 1.52
N PHE A 78 -3.57 -7.38 1.13
CA PHE A 78 -4.52 -8.03 0.23
C PHE A 78 -5.92 -8.09 0.83
N ASP A 79 -6.00 -8.40 2.12
CA ASP A 79 -7.26 -8.55 2.85
C ASP A 79 -7.56 -7.35 3.75
N ALA A 80 -6.57 -6.48 4.00
CA ALA A 80 -6.77 -5.28 4.80
C ALA A 80 -7.76 -4.31 4.14
N THR A 81 -8.64 -3.72 4.94
CA THR A 81 -9.68 -2.81 4.47
C THR A 81 -9.12 -1.42 4.19
N ILE A 82 -9.45 -0.86 3.04
CA ILE A 82 -9.19 0.54 2.70
C ILE A 82 -10.07 1.45 3.57
N VAL A 83 -9.43 2.34 4.30
CA VAL A 83 -10.08 3.31 5.20
C VAL A 83 -10.02 4.74 4.68
N ASP A 84 -9.11 5.05 3.75
CA ASP A 84 -9.02 6.35 3.10
C ASP A 84 -8.46 6.25 1.67
N ALA A 85 -8.78 7.22 0.82
CA ALA A 85 -8.29 7.30 -0.54
C ALA A 85 -8.31 8.76 -1.06
N THR A 86 -7.26 9.14 -1.81
CA THR A 86 -7.18 10.45 -2.45
C THR A 86 -8.25 10.61 -3.53
N PRO A 87 -8.62 11.85 -3.93
CA PRO A 87 -9.56 12.08 -5.02
C PRO A 87 -9.16 11.36 -6.32
N GLN A 88 -7.87 11.36 -6.65
CA GLN A 88 -7.37 10.66 -7.83
C GLN A 88 -7.56 9.14 -7.71
N ALA A 89 -7.27 8.52 -6.55
CA ALA A 89 -7.51 7.08 -6.35
C ALA A 89 -9.00 6.73 -6.48
N LYS A 90 -9.89 7.57 -5.94
CA LYS A 90 -11.35 7.43 -6.11
C LYS A 90 -11.78 7.52 -7.56
N ALA A 91 -11.18 8.42 -8.35
CA ALA A 91 -11.41 8.51 -9.79
C ALA A 91 -10.94 7.26 -10.56
N LEU A 92 -10.02 6.47 -10.00
CA LEU A 92 -9.64 5.15 -10.54
C LEU A 92 -10.62 4.03 -10.15
N GLY A 93 -11.65 4.34 -9.35
CA GLY A 93 -12.64 3.37 -8.89
C GLY A 93 -12.28 2.69 -7.57
N VAL A 94 -11.31 3.22 -6.81
CA VAL A 94 -11.06 2.77 -5.43
C VAL A 94 -12.13 3.33 -4.50
N GLU A 95 -12.73 2.46 -3.69
CA GLU A 95 -13.76 2.82 -2.72
C GLU A 95 -13.33 2.44 -1.30
N ILE A 96 -13.78 3.23 -0.32
CA ILE A 96 -13.60 2.90 1.10
C ILE A 96 -14.38 1.63 1.41
N GLY A 97 -13.78 0.70 2.16
CA GLY A 97 -14.35 -0.60 2.47
C GLY A 97 -13.90 -1.73 1.52
N MET A 98 -13.26 -1.41 0.39
CA MET A 98 -12.59 -2.42 -0.44
C MET A 98 -11.44 -3.09 0.32
N THR A 99 -11.08 -4.31 -0.07
CA THR A 99 -9.79 -4.88 0.32
C THR A 99 -8.66 -4.19 -0.44
N GLY A 100 -7.44 -4.20 0.10
CA GLY A 100 -6.31 -3.62 -0.61
C GLY A 100 -6.02 -4.32 -1.93
N ARG A 101 -6.27 -5.64 -2.04
CA ARG A 101 -6.21 -6.34 -3.34
C ARG A 101 -7.18 -5.73 -4.35
N GLN A 102 -8.44 -5.52 -3.98
CA GLN A 102 -9.43 -4.89 -4.87
C GLN A 102 -8.99 -3.48 -5.28
N ALA A 103 -8.43 -2.69 -4.36
CA ALA A 103 -7.92 -1.37 -4.66
C ALA A 103 -6.73 -1.40 -5.64
N VAL A 104 -5.81 -2.36 -5.48
CA VAL A 104 -4.71 -2.56 -6.43
C VAL A 104 -5.25 -2.91 -7.82
N GLU A 105 -6.24 -3.80 -7.91
CA GLU A 105 -6.88 -4.13 -9.19
C GLU A 105 -7.46 -2.90 -9.89
N LYS A 106 -8.11 -1.98 -9.15
CA LYS A 106 -8.60 -0.71 -9.71
C LYS A 106 -7.48 0.20 -10.22
N MET A 107 -6.35 0.23 -9.51
CA MET A 107 -5.18 1.01 -9.93
C MET A 107 -4.39 0.35 -11.08
N LEU A 108 -4.58 -0.94 -11.33
CA LEU A 108 -3.98 -1.64 -12.47
C LEU A 108 -4.89 -1.63 -13.70
N ALA A 109 -6.21 -1.65 -13.52
CA ALA A 109 -7.20 -1.64 -14.61
C ALA A 109 -7.09 -0.36 -15.46
N GLY A 110 -6.72 -0.51 -16.73
CA GLY A 110 -6.52 0.56 -17.71
C GLY A 110 -5.25 0.32 -18.52
#